data_AF-A0A8W8J9L8-F1
#
_entry.id   AF-A0A8W8J9L8-F1
#
_cell.length_a   1.000
_cell.length_b   1.000
_cell.length_c   1.000
_cell.angle_alpha   90.00
_cell.angle_beta   90.00
_cell.angle_gamma   90.00
#
_symmetry.space_group_name_H-M   'P 1'
#
loop_
_entity.id
_entity.type
_entity.pdbx_description
1 polymer ?
#
loop_
_entity_poly.entity_id
_entity_poly.type
_entity_poly.pdbx_seq_one_letter_code
_entity_poly.pdbx_strand_id
1 'polypeptide(L)'
;LPETTHHVTTTHVTTTPRPTPERYEQTNNFYLYDRDSHYFCVSHHSIRVHYHFCLCYHLPYEHRGELNDPMLLLKTEKLMFELYDAGYYVQLPLKELEYYSHRNYAMCTHTNGNPPNTTFFIVYPKPDK
;
A
#
# COMPACT_ATOMS: atom_id res chain seq x y z
N LEU A 1 -28.53 -25.22 -50.15
CA LEU A 1 -27.54 -25.08 -49.08
C LEU A 1 -27.38 -23.59 -48.79
N PRO A 2 -27.69 -23.07 -47.60
CA PRO A 2 -27.45 -21.67 -47.30
C PRO A 2 -26.04 -21.47 -46.74
N GLU A 3 -25.34 -20.47 -47.27
CA GLU A 3 -24.02 -20.02 -46.86
C GLU A 3 -24.05 -19.48 -45.42
N THR A 4 -23.15 -19.99 -44.57
CA THR A 4 -22.91 -19.47 -43.23
C THR A 4 -21.96 -18.26 -43.29
N THR A 5 -22.53 -17.07 -43.12
CA THR A 5 -21.76 -15.83 -42.92
C THR A 5 -21.18 -15.83 -41.50
N HIS A 6 -19.86 -16.01 -41.37
CA HIS A 6 -19.17 -15.84 -40.10
C HIS A 6 -19.03 -14.33 -39.80
N HIS A 7 -19.83 -13.81 -38.88
CA HIS A 7 -19.58 -12.49 -38.29
C HIS A 7 -18.35 -12.57 -37.37
N VAL A 8 -17.23 -12.03 -37.84
CA VAL A 8 -16.07 -11.76 -36.97
C VAL A 8 -16.38 -10.49 -36.19
N THR A 9 -16.76 -10.64 -34.93
CA THR A 9 -16.89 -9.51 -34.00
C THR A 9 -15.49 -9.13 -33.51
N THR A 10 -14.90 -8.09 -34.10
CA THR A 10 -13.66 -7.51 -33.60
C THR A 10 -13.97 -6.76 -32.31
N THR A 11 -13.69 -7.37 -31.16
CA THR A 11 -13.79 -6.71 -29.85
C THR A 11 -12.69 -5.65 -29.78
N HIS A 12 -13.03 -4.38 -30.02
CA HIS A 12 -12.13 -3.27 -29.73
C HIS A 12 -11.88 -3.26 -28.22
N VAL A 13 -10.68 -3.65 -27.79
CA VAL A 13 -10.23 -3.47 -26.41
C VAL A 13 -10.16 -1.97 -26.17
N THR A 14 -11.17 -1.43 -25.48
CA THR A 14 -11.13 -0.07 -24.96
C THR A 14 -10.10 -0.06 -23.85
N THR A 15 -8.86 0.31 -24.18
CA THR A 15 -7.83 0.56 -23.19
C THR A 15 -8.19 1.86 -22.48
N THR A 16 -8.83 1.75 -21.31
CA THR A 16 -8.98 2.88 -20.41
C THR A 16 -7.56 3.35 -20.08
N PRO A 17 -7.17 4.60 -20.38
CA PRO A 17 -5.85 5.08 -20.02
C PRO A 17 -5.73 4.99 -18.50
N ARG A 18 -4.69 4.27 -18.03
CA ARG A 18 -4.34 4.24 -16.60
C ARG A 18 -4.20 5.69 -16.15
N PRO A 19 -4.92 6.14 -15.12
CA PRO A 19 -4.78 7.52 -14.63
C PRO A 19 -3.30 7.77 -14.33
N THR A 20 -2.72 8.78 -15.00
CA THR A 20 -1.37 9.25 -14.68
C THR A 20 -1.40 9.68 -13.21
N PRO A 21 -0.61 9.05 -12.31
CA PRO A 21 -0.58 9.49 -10.93
C PRO A 21 -0.02 10.91 -10.90
N GLU A 22 -0.84 11.91 -10.58
CA GLU A 22 -0.32 13.22 -10.22
C GLU A 22 0.47 13.07 -8.92
N ARG A 23 1.72 13.54 -8.91
CA ARG A 23 2.72 13.27 -7.87
C ARG A 23 2.36 13.75 -6.45
N TYR A 24 1.18 14.35 -6.25
CA TYR A 24 0.75 14.95 -4.98
C TYR A 24 -0.73 14.68 -4.62
N GLU A 25 -1.43 13.74 -5.26
CA GLU A 25 -2.85 13.43 -4.96
C GLU A 25 -3.09 12.64 -3.65
N GLN A 26 -2.06 12.46 -2.80
CA GLN A 26 -2.17 11.78 -1.51
C GLN A 26 -2.73 12.75 -0.45
N THR A 27 -4.04 12.68 -0.21
CA THR A 27 -4.76 13.74 0.51
C THR A 27 -4.96 13.49 2.00
N ASN A 28 -4.32 12.48 2.60
CA ASN A 28 -4.02 12.38 4.03
C ASN A 28 -3.13 11.15 4.25
N ASN A 29 -1.84 11.36 4.46
CA ASN A 29 -0.94 10.29 4.88
C ASN A 29 -0.78 10.34 6.39
N PHE A 30 -1.33 9.35 7.08
CA PHE A 30 -0.99 9.12 8.48
C PHE A 30 0.12 8.09 8.52
N TYR A 31 1.15 8.35 9.32
CA TYR A 31 2.20 7.37 9.57
C TYR A 31 2.26 7.08 11.06
N LEU A 32 2.60 5.84 11.39
CA LEU A 32 2.85 5.42 12.76
C LEU A 32 3.98 4.40 12.77
N TYR A 33 4.92 4.61 13.68
CA TYR A 33 5.89 3.59 14.05
C TYR A 33 5.49 2.99 15.40
N ASP A 34 5.12 1.72 15.39
CA ASP A 34 4.88 0.93 16.59
C ASP A 34 6.20 0.30 17.05
N ARG A 35 6.75 0.84 18.14
CA ARG A 35 8.05 0.45 18.68
C ARG A 35 8.05 -0.95 19.27
N ASP A 36 6.91 -1.41 19.79
CA ASP A 36 6.82 -2.69 20.50
C ASP A 36 6.81 -3.86 19.52
N SER A 37 6.17 -3.66 18.37
CA SER A 37 6.03 -4.66 17.30
C SER A 37 6.93 -4.40 16.09
N HIS A 38 7.70 -3.31 16.11
CA HIS A 38 8.64 -2.92 15.05
C HIS A 38 7.99 -2.69 13.67
N TYR A 39 6.72 -2.29 13.66
CA TYR A 39 6.00 -1.99 12.41
C TYR A 39 5.95 -0.48 12.18
N PHE A 40 6.47 -0.04 11.04
CA PHE A 40 6.23 1.30 10.52
C PHE A 40 5.20 1.22 9.39
N CYS A 41 4.07 1.87 9.57
CA CYS A 41 2.99 1.87 8.58
C CYS A 41 2.63 3.29 8.14
N VAL A 42 2.27 3.42 6.87
CA VAL A 42 1.79 4.64 6.25
C VAL A 42 0.44 4.36 5.59
N SER A 43 -0.58 5.05 6.06
CA SER A 43 -1.95 4.99 5.54
C SER A 43 -2.08 5.99 4.40
N HIS A 44 -2.40 5.50 3.21
CA HIS A 44 -2.59 6.30 2.01
C HIS A 44 -4.05 6.36 1.64
N HIS A 45 -4.56 7.58 1.52
CA HIS A 45 -5.91 7.84 1.06
C HIS A 45 -5.88 8.71 -0.20
N SER A 46 -6.45 8.18 -1.29
CA SER A 46 -6.76 8.96 -2.48
C SER A 46 -8.25 9.23 -2.55
N ILE A 47 -8.63 10.49 -2.32
CA ILE A 47 -10.03 10.95 -2.39
C ILE A 47 -10.59 10.75 -3.82
N ARG A 48 -9.76 10.94 -4.85
CA ARG A 48 -10.19 10.92 -6.26
C ARG A 48 -10.65 9.54 -6.74
N VAL A 49 -9.92 8.49 -6.36
CA VAL A 49 -10.24 7.11 -6.77
C VAL A 49 -10.87 6.29 -5.64
N HIS A 50 -11.18 6.94 -4.51
CA HIS A 50 -11.69 6.30 -3.28
C HIS A 50 -10.90 5.05 -2.90
N TYR A 51 -9.58 5.10 -3.11
CA TYR A 51 -8.68 3.99 -2.84
C TYR A 51 -7.95 4.24 -1.53
N HIS A 52 -8.07 3.29 -0.63
CA HIS A 52 -7.40 3.30 0.67
C HIS A 52 -6.48 2.10 0.79
N PHE A 53 -5.20 2.36 1.00
CA PHE A 53 -4.25 1.30 1.28
C PHE A 53 -3.30 1.69 2.40
N CYS A 54 -2.85 0.71 3.17
CA CYS A 54 -1.82 0.90 4.17
C CYS A 54 -0.57 0.12 3.78
N LEU A 55 0.55 0.82 3.73
CA LEU A 55 1.85 0.24 3.45
C LEU A 55 2.59 0.08 4.77
N CYS A 56 3.00 -1.14 5.11
CA CYS A 56 3.69 -1.45 6.35
C CYS A 56 5.07 -2.04 6.07
N TYR A 57 6.02 -1.78 6.97
CA TYR A 57 7.35 -2.36 6.94
C TYR A 57 7.70 -2.84 8.34
N HIS A 58 8.07 -4.11 8.44
CA HIS A 58 8.63 -4.66 9.68
C HIS A 58 10.12 -4.34 9.72
N LEU A 59 10.50 -3.34 10.52
CA LEU A 59 11.87 -2.91 10.60
C LEU A 59 12.74 -3.95 11.31
N PRO A 60 13.95 -4.24 10.79
CA PRO A 60 14.91 -5.05 11.51
C PRO A 60 15.21 -4.45 12.89
N TYR A 61 15.41 -5.34 13.87
CA TYR A 61 15.63 -4.97 15.28
C TYR A 61 16.78 -3.98 15.48
N GLU A 62 17.80 -4.05 14.63
CA GLU A 62 18.98 -3.17 14.65
C GLU A 62 18.60 -1.70 14.49
N HIS A 63 17.50 -1.39 13.78
CA HIS A 63 17.04 -0.03 13.54
C HIS A 63 16.04 0.50 14.60
N ARG A 64 15.76 -0.28 15.66
CA ARG A 64 14.74 0.06 16.68
C ARG A 64 14.99 1.38 17.41
N GLY A 65 16.26 1.73 17.64
CA GLY A 65 16.66 2.90 18.40
C GLY A 65 16.64 4.18 17.56
N GLU A 66 16.60 4.03 16.25
CA GLU A 66 16.95 5.09 15.31
C GLU A 66 15.72 5.83 14.78
N LEU A 67 14.51 5.26 14.89
CA LEU A 67 13.27 5.88 14.39
C LEU A 67 12.67 6.95 15.30
N ASN A 68 13.38 7.37 16.35
CA ASN A 68 13.11 8.66 17.00
C ASN A 68 13.64 9.83 16.17
N ASP A 69 14.53 9.58 15.22
CA ASP A 69 15.02 10.58 14.28
C ASP A 69 13.97 10.77 13.16
N PRO A 70 13.36 11.97 13.04
CA PRO A 70 12.45 12.28 11.94
C PRO A 70 13.09 12.07 10.57
N MET A 71 14.40 12.28 10.44
CA MET A 71 15.11 12.06 9.18
C MET A 71 15.18 10.58 8.81
N LEU A 72 15.24 9.68 9.78
CA LEU A 72 15.20 8.25 9.50
C LEU A 72 13.80 7.80 9.11
N LEU A 73 12.75 8.28 9.77
CA LEU A 73 11.37 8.01 9.38
C LEU A 73 11.11 8.37 7.91
N LEU A 74 11.59 9.55 7.47
CA LEU A 74 11.50 9.98 6.07
C LEU A 74 12.29 9.07 5.12
N LYS A 75 13.49 8.63 5.51
CA LYS A 75 14.28 7.68 4.70
C LYS A 75 13.60 6.32 4.60
N THR A 76 13.04 5.83 5.70
CA THR A 76 12.30 4.56 5.74
C THR A 76 11.04 4.66 4.90
N GLU A 77 10.26 5.73 5.02
CA GLU A 77 9.08 5.98 4.18
C GLU A 77 9.45 5.95 2.69
N LYS A 78 10.50 6.70 2.31
CA LYS A 78 11.00 6.69 0.93
C LYS A 78 11.38 5.29 0.46
N LEU A 79 12.12 4.53 1.27
CA LEU A 79 12.51 3.15 0.96
C LEU A 79 11.28 2.24 0.78
N MET A 80 10.27 2.38 1.64
CA MET A 80 9.04 1.61 1.54
C MET A 80 8.35 1.82 0.19
N PHE A 81 8.26 3.07 -0.27
CA PHE A 81 7.70 3.37 -1.58
C PHE A 81 8.54 2.80 -2.72
N GLU A 82 9.87 2.92 -2.66
CA GLU A 82 10.76 2.34 -3.67
C GLU A 82 10.59 0.82 -3.77
N LEU A 83 10.45 0.12 -2.63
CA LEU A 83 10.19 -1.31 -2.59
C LEU A 83 8.81 -1.66 -3.13
N TYR A 84 7.79 -0.89 -2.78
CA TYR A 84 6.42 -1.09 -3.26
C TYR A 84 6.33 -0.91 -4.78
N ASP A 85 6.89 0.17 -5.32
CA ASP A 85 6.91 0.46 -6.76
C ASP A 85 7.71 -0.58 -7.54
N ALA A 86 8.76 -1.15 -6.92
CA ALA A 86 9.56 -2.23 -7.50
C ALA A 86 8.88 -3.62 -7.37
N GLY A 87 7.72 -3.72 -6.72
CA GLY A 87 6.95 -4.97 -6.58
C GLY A 87 7.37 -5.85 -5.40
N TYR A 88 8.16 -5.35 -4.45
CA TYR A 88 8.56 -6.06 -3.24
C TYR A 88 7.54 -5.86 -2.12
N TYR A 89 6.33 -6.37 -2.34
CA TYR A 89 5.27 -6.33 -1.34
C TYR A 89 4.38 -7.57 -1.42
N VAL A 90 3.80 -7.92 -0.28
CA VAL A 90 2.69 -8.88 -0.20
C VAL A 90 1.47 -8.19 0.36
N GLN A 91 0.30 -8.55 -0.15
CA GLN A 91 -0.94 -8.16 0.48
C GLN A 91 -1.15 -9.03 1.72
N LEU A 92 -1.41 -8.43 2.88
CA LEU A 92 -1.71 -9.20 4.09
C LEU A 92 -3.18 -9.36 4.35
N PRO A 93 -3.53 -10.50 4.98
CA PRO A 93 -4.75 -10.57 5.76
C PRO A 93 -4.74 -9.51 6.86
N LEU A 94 -5.81 -8.72 6.89
CA LEU A 94 -6.08 -7.67 7.86
C LEU A 94 -5.88 -8.10 9.32
N LYS A 95 -6.18 -9.37 9.62
CA LYS A 95 -6.06 -10.00 10.96
C LYS A 95 -4.63 -10.12 11.47
N GLU A 96 -3.64 -10.26 10.59
CA GLU A 96 -2.24 -10.43 11.02
C GLU A 96 -1.69 -9.13 11.58
N LEU A 97 -1.94 -8.00 10.92
CA LEU A 97 -1.50 -6.70 11.43
C LEU A 97 -2.24 -6.33 12.72
N GLU A 98 -3.54 -6.64 12.83
CA GLU A 98 -4.29 -6.43 14.07
C GLU A 98 -3.66 -7.18 15.25
N TYR A 99 -3.19 -8.41 15.02
CA TYR A 99 -2.52 -9.22 16.03
C TYR A 99 -1.14 -8.67 16.41
N TYR A 100 -0.31 -8.32 15.42
CA TYR A 100 1.07 -7.89 15.68
C TYR A 100 1.19 -6.43 16.12
N SER A 101 0.37 -5.53 15.55
CA SER A 101 0.46 -4.09 15.79
C SER A 101 -0.92 -3.44 15.74
N HIS A 102 -1.67 -3.61 16.84
CA HIS A 102 -3.03 -3.07 16.97
C HIS A 102 -3.09 -1.55 16.73
N ARG A 103 -2.03 -0.81 17.10
CA ARG A 103 -1.96 0.64 16.91
C ARG A 103 -1.86 1.01 15.42
N ASN A 104 -1.01 0.32 14.66
CA ASN A 104 -0.92 0.53 13.22
C ASN A 104 -2.20 0.10 12.53
N TYR A 105 -2.74 -1.05 12.90
CA TYR A 105 -4.02 -1.52 12.41
C TYR A 105 -5.11 -0.46 12.59
N ALA A 106 -5.27 0.06 13.81
CA ALA A 106 -6.23 1.13 14.10
C ALA A 106 -5.96 2.38 13.24
N MET A 107 -4.72 2.85 13.13
CA MET A 107 -4.38 4.00 12.29
C MET A 107 -4.75 3.79 10.82
N CYS A 108 -4.51 2.60 10.27
CA CYS A 108 -4.86 2.21 8.91
C CYS A 108 -6.35 1.90 8.68
N THR A 109 -7.17 1.70 9.72
CA THR A 109 -8.61 1.43 9.59
C THR A 109 -9.50 2.55 10.09
N HIS A 110 -8.96 3.51 10.84
CA HIS A 110 -9.73 4.52 11.56
C HIS A 110 -9.83 5.86 10.82
N THR A 111 -9.24 5.98 9.64
CA THR A 111 -9.45 7.15 8.75
C THR A 111 -10.90 7.20 8.26
N ASN A 112 -11.72 7.95 9.00
CA ASN A 112 -13.09 8.37 8.71
C ASN A 112 -14.16 7.25 8.63
N GLY A 113 -14.57 6.76 9.79
CA GLY A 113 -15.96 6.35 10.08
C GLY A 113 -16.49 5.03 9.51
N ASN A 114 -15.86 4.47 8.46
CA ASN A 114 -16.02 3.09 7.97
C ASN A 114 -15.31 2.99 6.61
N PRO A 115 -14.03 2.60 6.53
CA PRO A 115 -13.46 2.15 5.27
C PRO A 115 -13.67 0.63 5.16
N PRO A 116 -14.68 0.14 4.41
CA PRO A 116 -14.85 -1.31 4.25
C PRO A 116 -13.71 -1.97 3.46
N ASN A 117 -12.81 -1.18 2.83
CA ASN A 117 -11.87 -1.66 1.82
C ASN A 117 -10.45 -1.12 1.99
N THR A 118 -9.90 -1.03 3.21
CA THR A 118 -8.45 -0.81 3.36
C THR A 118 -7.70 -2.03 2.85
N THR A 119 -6.85 -1.84 1.84
CA THR A 119 -5.91 -2.90 1.42
C THR A 119 -4.61 -2.76 2.20
N PHE A 120 -4.14 -3.84 2.82
CA PHE A 120 -2.89 -3.84 3.59
C PHE A 120 -1.77 -4.48 2.79
N PHE A 121 -0.63 -3.80 2.70
CA PHE A 121 0.58 -4.32 2.07
C PHE A 121 1.72 -4.31 3.09
N ILE A 122 2.49 -5.40 3.20
CA ILE A 122 3.83 -5.34 3.79
C ILE A 122 4.84 -5.30 2.67
N VAL A 123 5.70 -4.29 2.72
CA VAL A 123 6.94 -4.29 1.95
C VAL A 123 7.98 -5.12 2.66
N TYR A 124 8.80 -5.79 1.87
CA TYR A 124 9.94 -6.55 2.40
C TYR A 124 11.21 -6.12 1.68
N PRO A 125 12.38 -6.24 2.34
CA PRO A 125 13.64 -5.92 1.70
C PRO A 125 13.78 -6.74 0.42
N LYS A 126 14.41 -6.15 -0.59
CA LYS A 126 14.81 -6.90 -1.77
C LYS A 126 15.64 -8.12 -1.31
N PRO A 127 15.31 -9.35 -1.75
CA PRO A 127 16.14 -10.50 -1.43
C PRO A 127 17.56 -10.24 -1.91
N ASP A 128 18.54 -10.48 -1.05
CA ASP A 128 19.96 -10.31 -1.34
C ASP A 128 20.31 -11.05 -2.64
N LYS A 129 21.08 -10.40 -3.51
CA LYS A 129 21.62 -11.02 -4.73
C LYS A 129 22.69 -12.04 -4.40
#